data_AF-A0A8D3D1I9-F1
#
_entry.id   AF-A0A8D3D1I9-F1
#
_cell.length_a   1.000
_cell.length_b   1.000
_cell.length_c   1.000
_cell.angle_alpha   90.00
_cell.angle_beta   90.00
_cell.angle_gamma   90.00
#
_symmetry.space_group_name_H-M   'P 1'
#
loop_
_entity.id
_entity.type
_entity.pdbx_description
1 polymer ?
#
loop_
_entity_poly.entity_id
_entity_poly.type
_entity_poly.pdbx_seq_one_letter_code
_entity_poly.pdbx_strand_id
1 'polypeptide(L)'
;VALTVVSEGVRGCHRASQGVRGCHRASQGVRGCHRASEGVIGRHRVSEGVRGCHRASQGVRGCHRASQGVIGCHRASQGVRGCHRASQGVRGCHRASQGVRGCHRASQGVRGCHRASQGVRGCHRASQGGVRGCHRASQGVRGCHRASQGVRGCHRASQGVRG
;
A
#
# COMPACT_ATOMS: atom_id res chain seq x y z
N VAL A 1 -20.60 10.34 -8.63
CA VAL A 1 -20.70 10.68 -7.18
C VAL A 1 -19.30 10.71 -6.58
N ALA A 2 -18.80 11.92 -6.24
CA ALA A 2 -17.56 12.05 -5.49
C ALA A 2 -17.81 11.77 -4.00
N LEU A 3 -17.01 10.90 -3.38
CA LEU A 3 -17.23 10.44 -1.99
C LEU A 3 -16.14 10.95 -1.04
N THR A 4 -16.45 12.02 -0.29
CA THR A 4 -15.64 12.49 0.83
C THR A 4 -16.09 11.82 2.13
N VAL A 5 -15.15 11.30 2.93
CA VAL A 5 -15.45 10.76 4.26
C VAL A 5 -14.33 11.05 5.26
N VAL A 6 -14.69 11.65 6.40
CA VAL A 6 -13.84 11.73 7.62
C VAL A 6 -14.24 10.58 8.56
N SER A 7 -13.35 10.13 9.45
CA SER A 7 -13.63 9.03 10.39
C SER A 7 -12.60 9.01 11.53
N GLU A 8 -13.02 9.21 12.76
CA GLU A 8 -12.14 9.32 13.93
C GLU A 8 -12.53 8.30 15.01
N GLY A 9 -11.59 7.94 15.89
CA GLY A 9 -11.81 6.97 16.98
C GLY A 9 -12.21 5.53 16.60
N VAL A 10 -12.33 5.21 15.30
CA VAL A 10 -13.09 4.04 14.84
C VAL A 10 -12.48 2.70 15.28
N ARG A 11 -13.10 2.09 16.30
CA ARG A 11 -13.00 0.66 16.64
C ARG A 11 -13.98 -0.16 15.80
N GLY A 12 -13.50 -1.21 15.14
CA GLY A 12 -14.36 -2.20 14.48
C GLY A 12 -15.18 -1.63 13.31
N CYS A 13 -14.63 -1.64 12.08
CA CYS A 13 -15.46 -1.29 10.92
C CYS A 13 -15.20 -2.14 9.68
N HIS A 14 -16.31 -2.56 9.06
CA HIS A 14 -16.38 -3.20 7.76
C HIS A 14 -16.89 -2.18 6.73
N ARG A 15 -16.34 -2.18 5.51
CA ARG A 15 -16.88 -1.35 4.42
C ARG A 15 -16.54 -1.90 3.03
N ALA A 16 -17.55 -2.26 2.26
CA ALA A 16 -17.45 -2.47 0.81
C ALA A 16 -17.63 -1.13 0.05
N SER A 17 -17.25 -1.08 -1.22
CA SER A 17 -17.52 0.03 -2.14
C SER A 17 -17.27 -0.44 -3.58
N GLN A 18 -18.21 -0.26 -4.49
CA GLN A 18 -18.07 -0.59 -5.92
C GLN A 18 -18.26 0.67 -6.79
N GLY A 19 -17.69 0.70 -8.00
CA GLY A 19 -17.94 1.74 -9.02
C GLY A 19 -17.49 3.17 -8.67
N VAL A 20 -16.67 3.37 -7.64
CA VAL A 20 -16.39 4.70 -7.07
C VAL A 20 -15.54 5.57 -8.00
N ARG A 21 -16.13 6.65 -8.51
CA ARG A 21 -15.45 7.73 -9.27
C ARG A 21 -15.27 8.98 -8.41
N GLY A 22 -14.03 9.23 -7.98
CA GLY A 22 -13.67 10.30 -7.06
C GLY A 22 -13.96 9.92 -5.61
N CYS A 23 -12.93 9.76 -4.78
CA CYS A 23 -13.13 9.63 -3.34
C CYS A 23 -11.95 10.15 -2.51
N HIS A 24 -12.28 10.91 -1.47
CA HIS A 24 -11.36 11.51 -0.52
C HIS A 24 -11.65 10.89 0.84
N ARG A 25 -10.62 10.40 1.54
CA ARG A 25 -10.82 9.85 2.89
C ARG A 25 -9.71 10.24 3.86
N ALA A 26 -10.06 10.99 4.89
CA ALA A 26 -9.27 11.10 6.11
C ALA A 26 -9.66 9.95 7.07
N SER A 27 -8.76 9.53 7.95
CA SER A 27 -9.14 8.73 9.12
C SER A 27 -8.06 8.78 10.21
N GLN A 28 -8.41 9.14 11.44
CA GLN A 28 -7.51 9.04 12.60
C GLN A 28 -7.97 7.93 13.56
N GLY A 29 -7.05 7.35 14.33
CA GLY A 29 -7.36 6.43 15.44
C GLY A 29 -8.10 5.13 15.06
N VAL A 30 -7.81 4.54 13.90
CA VAL A 30 -8.58 3.39 13.38
C VAL A 30 -8.03 2.04 13.88
N ARG A 31 -8.81 1.32 14.70
CA ARG A 31 -8.46 0.01 15.29
C ARG A 31 -9.40 -1.10 14.80
N GLY A 32 -8.87 -2.11 14.11
CA GLY A 32 -9.66 -3.26 13.63
C GLY A 32 -10.60 -2.88 12.48
N CYS A 33 -10.11 -2.90 11.23
CA CYS A 33 -10.98 -2.61 10.08
C CYS A 33 -10.72 -3.44 8.82
N HIS A 34 -11.82 -3.85 8.19
CA HIS A 34 -11.89 -4.63 6.97
C HIS A 34 -12.49 -3.74 5.87
N ARG A 35 -11.78 -3.55 4.74
CA ARG A 35 -12.25 -2.69 3.64
C ARG A 35 -12.03 -3.34 2.28
N ALA A 36 -13.11 -3.68 1.59
CA ALA A 36 -13.11 -4.05 0.18
C ALA A 36 -13.29 -2.79 -0.69
N SER A 37 -12.88 -2.82 -1.95
CA SER A 37 -13.12 -1.73 -2.92
C SER A 37 -12.90 -2.21 -4.36
N GLU A 38 -13.87 -2.04 -5.24
CA GLU A 38 -13.79 -2.50 -6.64
C GLU A 38 -14.14 -1.37 -7.60
N GLY A 39 -13.50 -1.35 -8.78
CA GLY A 39 -13.77 -0.35 -9.81
C GLY A 39 -13.54 1.10 -9.34
N VAL A 40 -12.43 1.37 -8.66
CA VAL A 40 -12.16 2.68 -8.06
C VAL A 40 -11.28 3.56 -8.96
N ILE A 41 -11.83 4.71 -9.36
CA ILE A 41 -11.15 5.72 -10.17
C ILE A 41 -10.98 6.98 -9.33
N GLY A 42 -9.75 7.48 -9.18
CA GLY A 42 -9.46 8.73 -8.46
C GLY A 42 -9.67 8.62 -6.95
N ARG A 43 -8.68 8.09 -6.22
CA ARG A 43 -8.75 7.90 -4.76
C ARG A 43 -7.64 8.65 -4.02
N HIS A 44 -8.00 9.68 -3.26
CA HIS A 44 -7.13 10.28 -2.25
C HIS A 44 -7.39 9.66 -0.86
N ARG A 45 -6.33 9.37 -0.10
CA ARG A 45 -6.47 8.88 1.27
C ARG A 45 -5.34 9.29 2.21
N VAL A 46 -5.69 9.97 3.30
CA VAL A 46 -4.84 10.17 4.48
C VAL A 46 -5.29 9.16 5.56
N SER A 47 -4.38 8.67 6.41
CA SER A 47 -4.77 7.93 7.62
C SER A 47 -3.67 7.89 8.66
N GLU A 48 -4.02 8.08 9.92
CA GLU A 48 -3.07 8.18 11.03
C GLU A 48 -3.52 7.28 12.18
N GLY A 49 -2.58 6.68 12.91
CA GLY A 49 -2.88 5.75 14.00
C GLY A 49 -3.73 4.56 13.55
N VAL A 50 -3.19 3.70 12.67
CA VAL A 50 -3.94 2.55 12.12
C VAL A 50 -3.42 1.23 12.68
N ARG A 51 -4.20 0.56 13.54
CA ARG A 51 -3.85 -0.72 14.18
C ARG A 51 -4.79 -1.85 13.74
N GLY A 52 -4.27 -2.90 13.13
CA GLY A 52 -5.06 -4.06 12.70
C GLY A 52 -6.00 -3.72 11.54
N CYS A 53 -5.55 -3.83 10.29
CA CYS A 53 -6.45 -3.62 9.14
C CYS A 53 -6.18 -4.50 7.93
N HIS A 54 -7.28 -5.01 7.36
CA HIS A 54 -7.32 -5.87 6.18
C HIS A 54 -7.95 -5.09 5.03
N ARG A 55 -7.31 -5.09 3.85
CA ARG A 55 -7.80 -4.34 2.69
C ARG A 55 -7.64 -5.15 1.41
N ALA A 56 -8.75 -5.45 0.75
CA ALA A 56 -8.80 -5.93 -0.61
C ALA A 56 -9.08 -4.75 -1.55
N SER A 57 -8.57 -4.80 -2.79
CA SER A 57 -9.02 -3.88 -3.84
C SER A 57 -8.79 -4.47 -5.23
N GLN A 58 -9.78 -4.41 -6.11
CA GLN A 58 -9.65 -4.75 -7.53
C GLN A 58 -9.91 -3.50 -8.40
N GLY A 59 -9.23 -3.40 -9.54
CA GLY A 59 -9.49 -2.36 -10.54
C GLY A 59 -9.33 -0.93 -9.99
N VAL A 60 -8.10 -0.54 -9.62
CA VAL A 60 -7.81 0.79 -9.07
C VAL A 60 -7.03 1.65 -10.07
N ARG A 61 -7.62 2.75 -10.55
CA ARG A 61 -6.98 3.73 -11.45
C ARG A 61 -6.80 5.07 -10.76
N GLY A 62 -5.55 5.52 -10.59
CA GLY A 62 -5.22 6.79 -9.95
C GLY A 62 -5.51 6.77 -8.44
N CYS A 63 -4.53 6.39 -7.62
CA CYS A 63 -4.66 6.52 -6.17
C CYS A 63 -3.43 7.11 -5.46
N HIS A 64 -3.70 8.09 -4.60
CA HIS A 64 -2.73 8.78 -3.76
C HIS A 64 -3.00 8.41 -2.30
N ARG A 65 -1.95 8.09 -1.55
CA ARG A 65 -2.10 7.70 -0.15
C ARG A 65 -0.92 8.10 0.73
N ALA A 66 -1.19 8.92 1.74
CA ALA A 66 -0.36 9.07 2.93
C ALA A 66 -0.80 8.07 4.02
N SER A 67 0.08 7.65 4.92
CA SER A 67 -0.31 6.98 6.17
C SER A 67 0.77 7.04 7.25
N GLN A 68 0.43 7.58 8.42
CA GLN A 68 1.31 7.63 9.59
C GLN A 68 0.93 6.54 10.60
N GLY A 69 1.92 5.95 11.28
CA GLY A 69 1.71 5.04 12.41
C GLY A 69 0.84 3.83 12.05
N VAL A 70 1.36 2.91 11.23
CA VAL A 70 0.61 1.73 10.76
C VAL A 70 1.15 0.45 11.37
N ILE A 71 0.35 -0.21 12.20
CA ILE A 71 0.71 -1.41 12.96
C ILE A 71 -0.23 -2.57 12.58
N GLY A 72 0.30 -3.68 12.08
CA GLY A 72 -0.48 -4.87 11.74
C GLY A 72 -1.45 -4.63 10.57
N CYS A 73 -0.97 -4.74 9.33
CA CYS A 73 -1.87 -4.57 8.18
C CYS A 73 -1.62 -5.53 7.01
N HIS A 74 -2.72 -6.04 6.47
CA HIS A 74 -2.77 -6.94 5.32
C HIS A 74 -3.40 -6.20 4.14
N ARG A 75 -2.77 -6.25 2.96
CA ARG A 75 -3.24 -5.55 1.76
C ARG A 75 -3.12 -6.45 0.53
N ALA A 76 -4.23 -6.92 0.00
CA ALA A 76 -4.32 -7.47 -1.35
C ALA A 76 -4.62 -6.34 -2.35
N SER A 77 -4.19 -6.48 -3.61
CA SER A 77 -4.57 -5.56 -4.69
C SER A 77 -4.40 -6.23 -6.05
N GLN A 78 -5.43 -6.21 -6.90
CA GLN A 78 -5.35 -6.68 -8.30
C GLN A 78 -5.67 -5.52 -9.24
N GLY A 79 -4.93 -5.38 -10.34
CA GLY A 79 -5.17 -4.37 -11.37
C GLY A 79 -5.03 -2.93 -10.85
N VAL A 80 -3.80 -2.48 -10.60
CA VAL A 80 -3.52 -1.12 -10.10
C VAL A 80 -2.75 -0.31 -11.16
N ARG A 81 -3.37 0.76 -11.68
CA ARG A 81 -2.75 1.71 -12.62
C ARG A 81 -2.60 3.09 -11.96
N GLY A 82 -1.38 3.61 -11.90
CA GLY A 82 -1.07 4.95 -11.36
C GLY A 82 -1.30 5.03 -9.84
N CYS A 83 -0.26 4.78 -9.04
CA CYS A 83 -0.39 4.97 -7.59
C CYS A 83 0.84 5.51 -6.86
N HIS A 84 0.60 6.52 -6.03
CA HIS A 84 1.59 7.17 -5.17
C HIS A 84 1.28 6.79 -3.72
N ARG A 85 2.25 6.26 -2.98
CA ARG A 85 2.08 5.88 -1.57
C ARG A 85 3.27 6.34 -0.73
N ALA A 86 3.02 7.25 0.21
CA ALA A 86 3.93 7.60 1.29
C ALA A 86 3.47 6.92 2.59
N SER A 87 4.40 6.57 3.49
CA SER A 87 4.07 6.13 4.86
C SER A 87 5.27 6.28 5.78
N GLN A 88 5.07 6.82 6.99
CA GLN A 88 6.07 6.81 8.07
C GLN A 88 5.61 5.88 9.20
N GLY A 89 6.56 5.17 9.82
CA GLY A 89 6.29 4.28 10.96
C GLY A 89 5.40 3.09 10.61
N VAL A 90 5.96 2.10 9.88
CA VAL A 90 5.22 0.89 9.45
C VAL A 90 5.77 -0.36 10.13
N ARG A 91 4.93 -1.02 10.94
CA ARG A 91 5.27 -2.22 11.73
C ARG A 91 4.32 -3.38 11.43
N GLY A 92 4.83 -4.55 11.04
CA GLY A 92 4.00 -5.73 10.78
C GLY A 92 3.09 -5.55 9.55
N CYS A 93 3.64 -5.63 8.33
CA CYS A 93 2.86 -5.37 7.13
C CYS A 93 3.00 -6.44 6.03
N HIS A 94 1.88 -7.03 5.63
CA HIS A 94 1.79 -8.01 4.56
C HIS A 94 1.12 -7.37 3.34
N ARG A 95 1.74 -7.49 2.16
CA ARG A 95 1.18 -6.97 0.91
C ARG A 95 1.40 -7.90 -0.28
N ALA A 96 0.31 -8.46 -0.79
CA ALA A 96 0.25 -9.02 -2.14
C ALA A 96 -0.14 -7.93 -3.14
N SER A 97 0.29 -8.04 -4.40
CA SER A 97 -0.22 -7.19 -5.50
C SER A 97 -0.01 -7.88 -6.85
N GLN A 98 -1.05 -8.02 -7.67
CA GLN A 98 -0.96 -8.54 -9.05
C GLN A 98 -1.33 -7.43 -10.04
N GLY A 99 -0.59 -7.32 -11.13
CA GLY A 99 -0.86 -6.35 -12.21
C GLY A 99 -0.74 -4.90 -11.75
N VAL A 100 0.49 -4.40 -11.57
CA VAL A 100 0.77 -3.03 -11.13
C VAL A 100 1.51 -2.25 -12.23
N ARG A 101 0.89 -1.20 -12.76
CA ARG A 101 1.48 -0.27 -13.74
C ARG A 101 1.60 1.14 -13.17
N GLY A 102 2.79 1.73 -13.18
CA GLY A 102 3.06 3.09 -12.70
C GLY A 102 2.86 3.21 -11.19
N CYS A 103 3.89 2.97 -10.38
CA CYS A 103 3.77 3.19 -8.94
C CYS A 103 5.02 3.75 -8.25
N HIS A 104 4.81 4.81 -7.46
CA HIS A 104 5.82 5.43 -6.62
C HIS A 104 5.53 5.09 -5.16
N ARG A 105 6.55 4.61 -4.43
CA ARG A 105 6.42 4.22 -3.02
C ARG A 105 7.57 4.80 -2.21
N ALA A 106 7.29 5.80 -1.39
CA ALA A 106 8.19 6.28 -0.34
C ALA A 106 7.82 5.62 0.99
N SER A 107 8.79 5.39 1.86
CA SER A 107 8.55 4.88 3.22
C SER A 107 9.67 5.30 4.17
N GLN A 108 9.33 5.66 5.41
CA GLN A 108 10.32 5.89 6.48
C GLN A 108 10.00 4.99 7.68
N GLY A 109 11.03 4.37 8.27
CA GLY A 109 10.89 3.49 9.45
C GLY A 109 10.01 2.27 9.20
N VAL A 110 10.59 1.19 8.63
CA VAL A 110 9.84 -0.03 8.25
C VAL A 110 10.39 -1.25 8.97
N ARG A 111 9.57 -1.93 9.78
CA ARG A 111 9.93 -3.13 10.56
C ARG A 111 8.94 -4.27 10.37
N GLY A 112 9.41 -5.47 9.99
CA GLY A 112 8.56 -6.66 9.86
C GLY A 112 7.56 -6.54 8.72
N CYS A 113 8.02 -6.56 7.46
CA CYS A 113 7.15 -6.39 6.30
C CYS A 113 7.43 -7.39 5.17
N HIS A 114 6.39 -8.12 4.78
CA HIS A 114 6.39 -9.12 3.70
C HIS A 114 5.68 -8.54 2.48
N ARG A 115 6.30 -8.66 1.31
CA ARG A 115 5.74 -8.14 0.06
C ARG A 115 5.99 -9.08 -1.11
N ALA A 116 4.92 -9.69 -1.61
CA ALA A 116 4.87 -10.38 -2.90
C ALA A 116 4.32 -9.43 -3.98
N SER A 117 4.78 -9.54 -5.23
CA SER A 117 4.17 -8.82 -6.36
C SER A 117 4.41 -9.55 -7.69
N GLN A 118 3.36 -9.73 -8.49
CA GLN A 118 3.44 -10.32 -9.84
C GLN A 118 3.01 -9.27 -10.88
N GLY A 119 3.73 -9.19 -12.01
CA GLY A 119 3.41 -8.30 -13.12
C GLY A 119 3.52 -6.82 -12.73
N VAL A 120 4.74 -6.32 -12.55
CA VAL A 120 5.03 -4.92 -12.17
C VAL A 120 5.74 -4.19 -13.30
N ARG A 121 5.16 -3.09 -13.80
CA ARG A 121 5.73 -2.25 -14.86
C ARG A 121 5.79 -0.78 -14.41
N GLY A 122 6.97 -0.15 -14.49
CA GLY A 122 7.16 1.26 -14.11
C GLY A 122 6.99 1.45 -12.60
N CYS A 123 8.04 1.20 -11.81
CA CYS A 123 7.97 1.38 -10.36
C CYS A 123 9.18 2.08 -9.73
N HIS A 124 8.92 3.14 -8.97
CA HIS A 124 9.92 3.78 -8.12
C HIS A 124 9.71 3.39 -6.65
N ARG A 125 10.79 3.13 -5.91
CA ARG A 125 10.72 2.82 -4.48
C ARG A 125 11.89 3.37 -3.69
N ALA A 126 11.63 4.40 -2.89
CA ALA A 126 12.55 4.89 -1.88
C ALA A 126 12.19 4.31 -0.51
N SER A 127 13.17 4.11 0.38
CA SER A 127 12.92 3.78 1.79
C SER A 127 14.06 4.29 2.67
N GLN A 128 13.75 5.17 3.62
CA GLN A 128 14.71 5.86 4.49
C GLN A 128 14.43 5.55 5.98
N GLY A 129 15.30 6.00 6.89
CA GLY A 129 15.06 5.87 8.34
C GLY A 129 14.95 4.42 8.83
N GLY A 130 15.68 3.50 8.20
CA GLY A 130 15.76 2.09 8.60
C GLY A 130 14.71 1.16 7.97
N VAL A 131 15.18 0.00 7.49
CA VAL A 131 14.34 -1.09 6.96
C VAL A 131 14.81 -2.42 7.56
N ARG A 132 14.04 -2.98 8.50
CA ARG A 132 14.45 -4.15 9.31
C ARG A 132 13.48 -5.32 9.18
N GLY A 133 13.97 -6.55 8.97
CA GLY A 133 13.13 -7.76 8.93
C GLY A 133 12.09 -7.73 7.80
N CYS A 134 12.51 -7.66 6.53
CA CYS A 134 11.59 -7.41 5.42
C CYS A 134 11.83 -8.29 4.17
N HIS A 135 10.89 -9.20 3.90
CA HIS A 135 10.91 -10.19 2.82
C HIS A 135 10.16 -9.68 1.56
N ARG A 136 10.70 -9.95 0.37
CA ARG A 136 10.61 -8.96 -0.73
C ARG A 136 10.39 -9.52 -2.15
N ALA A 137 9.77 -10.70 -2.28
CA ALA A 137 9.57 -11.46 -3.52
C ALA A 137 8.86 -10.70 -4.67
N SER A 138 9.25 -10.92 -5.92
CA SER A 138 8.54 -10.41 -7.10
C SER A 138 8.77 -11.24 -8.38
N GLN A 139 7.79 -11.31 -9.28
CA GLN A 139 7.89 -11.98 -10.58
C GLN A 139 7.39 -11.05 -11.70
N GLY A 140 8.05 -11.06 -12.87
CA GLY A 140 7.64 -10.26 -14.04
C GLY A 140 7.71 -8.76 -13.77
N VAL A 141 8.93 -8.22 -13.69
CA VAL A 141 9.22 -6.85 -13.26
C VAL A 141 9.95 -6.09 -14.37
N ARG A 142 9.42 -4.96 -14.85
CA ARG A 142 10.07 -4.11 -15.87
C ARG A 142 10.07 -2.63 -15.48
N GLY A 143 11.20 -1.94 -15.67
CA GLY A 143 11.34 -0.50 -15.41
C GLY A 143 11.14 -0.16 -13.94
N CYS A 144 12.01 -0.66 -13.06
CA CYS A 144 11.79 -0.62 -11.61
C CYS A 144 13.04 -0.25 -10.79
N HIS A 145 13.11 1.03 -10.42
CA HIS A 145 14.21 1.61 -9.63
C HIS A 145 13.94 1.51 -8.12
N ARG A 146 15.01 1.39 -7.32
CA ARG A 146 14.91 1.28 -5.86
C ARG A 146 16.12 1.84 -5.13
N ALA A 147 15.89 2.79 -4.24
CA ALA A 147 16.84 3.23 -3.22
C ALA A 147 16.38 2.76 -1.84
N SER A 148 17.29 2.40 -0.94
CA SER A 148 16.98 2.05 0.45
C SER A 148 18.20 2.22 1.37
N GLN A 149 18.10 3.03 2.42
CA GLN A 149 19.15 3.19 3.43
C GLN A 149 18.80 2.47 4.74
N GLY A 150 19.81 2.13 5.56
CA GLY A 150 19.64 1.50 6.88
C GLY A 150 18.98 0.12 6.84
N VAL A 151 19.38 -0.74 5.91
CA VAL A 151 18.72 -2.04 5.66
C VAL A 151 19.40 -3.16 6.46
N ARG A 152 18.65 -3.89 7.31
CA ARG A 152 19.19 -5.05 8.09
C ARG A 152 18.21 -6.23 8.09
N GLY A 153 18.70 -7.46 7.89
CA GLY A 153 17.90 -8.69 7.91
C GLY A 153 16.75 -8.66 6.89
N CYS A 154 17.08 -8.69 5.60
CA CYS A 154 16.15 -8.35 4.53
C CYS A 154 16.35 -9.20 3.28
N HIS A 155 15.43 -10.13 3.02
CA HIS A 155 15.56 -11.13 1.94
C HIS A 155 14.77 -10.73 0.69
N ARG A 156 15.32 -10.96 -0.51
CA ARG A 156 14.70 -10.58 -1.79
C ARG A 156 14.92 -11.67 -2.85
N ALA A 157 13.84 -12.33 -3.25
CA ALA A 157 13.76 -13.05 -4.52
C ALA A 157 13.21 -12.13 -5.62
N SER A 158 13.66 -12.28 -6.87
CA SER A 158 13.09 -11.57 -8.03
C SER A 158 13.34 -12.38 -9.31
N GLN A 159 12.29 -12.72 -10.06
CA GLN A 159 12.36 -13.48 -11.32
C GLN A 159 11.77 -12.65 -12.48
N GLY A 160 12.30 -12.83 -13.70
CA GLY A 160 11.83 -12.12 -14.89
C GLY A 160 11.95 -10.61 -14.74
N VAL A 161 13.16 -10.10 -14.49
CA VAL A 161 13.44 -8.67 -14.30
C VAL A 161 14.07 -8.09 -15.58
N ARG A 162 13.57 -6.95 -16.06
CA ARG A 162 14.10 -6.21 -17.22
C ARG A 162 14.13 -4.69 -16.93
N GLY A 163 14.94 -3.93 -17.66
CA GLY A 163 14.69 -2.49 -17.89
C GLY A 163 13.36 -2.26 -18.61
#